data_AF-A0A5F8GYD5-F1
#
_entry.id   AF-A0A5F8GYD5-F1
#
_cell.length_a   1.000
_cell.length_b   1.000
_cell.length_c   1.000
_cell.angle_alpha   90.00
_cell.angle_beta   90.00
_cell.angle_gamma   90.00
#
_symmetry.space_group_name_H-M   'P 1'
#
loop_
_entity.id
_entity.type
_entity.pdbx_description
1 polymer ?
#
loop_
_entity_poly.entity_id
_entity_poly.type
_entity_poly.pdbx_seq_one_letter_code
_entity_poly.pdbx_strand_id
1 'polypeptide(L)'
;MLSGRGRGPLQTVQHRSQDLWQQVGHLLSESQLKGALDVNKRRDIFQRCIQLKSEIAENRKALKNLNKGDEPAPVGNYNQRKEDEENILEKLTKQLQELASTISGENITQYPFFFLLHPRGLSLRNTIEAEEGVV
;
A
#
# COMPACT_ATOMS: atom_id res chain seq x y z
N MET A 1 -12.30 -9.70 32.24
CA MET A 1 -12.11 -8.52 31.38
C MET A 1 -10.62 -8.28 31.22
N LEU A 2 -10.02 -8.73 30.12
CA LEU A 2 -8.60 -8.50 29.87
C LEU A 2 -8.47 -7.09 29.28
N SER A 3 -8.19 -6.12 30.15
CA SER A 3 -7.79 -4.77 29.76
C SER A 3 -6.69 -4.88 28.72
N GLY A 4 -6.99 -4.49 27.48
CA GLY A 4 -6.03 -4.50 26.39
C GLY A 4 -4.79 -3.74 26.81
N ARG A 5 -3.68 -4.45 27.03
CA ARG A 5 -2.36 -3.82 27.14
C ARG A 5 -2.23 -2.94 25.90
N GLY A 6 -2.17 -1.63 26.11
CA GLY A 6 -1.96 -0.67 25.03
C GLY A 6 -0.80 -1.17 24.18
N ARG A 7 -1.07 -1.45 22.91
CA ARG A 7 -0.04 -1.95 21.99
C ARG A 7 1.04 -0.88 21.92
N GLY A 8 2.29 -1.27 22.08
CA GLY A 8 3.42 -0.36 21.87
C GLY A 8 3.40 0.22 20.46
N PRO A 9 4.00 1.39 20.21
CA PRO A 9 4.07 1.98 18.88
C PRO A 9 4.61 1.01 17.81
N LEU A 10 5.65 0.23 18.11
CA LEU A 10 6.18 -0.79 17.22
C LEU A 10 5.14 -1.88 16.95
N GLN A 11 4.43 -2.37 17.97
CA GLN A 11 3.37 -3.37 17.79
C GLN A 11 2.22 -2.85 16.93
N THR A 12 1.89 -1.56 17.02
CA THR A 12 0.85 -0.93 16.20
C THR A 12 1.24 -0.94 14.72
N VAL A 13 2.48 -0.53 14.41
CA VAL A 13 3.00 -0.56 13.04
C VAL A 13 3.10 -1.98 12.50
N GLN A 14 3.57 -2.93 13.30
CA GLN A 14 3.67 -4.35 12.91
C GLN A 14 2.30 -4.96 12.62
N HIS A 15 1.28 -4.66 13.42
CA HIS A 15 -0.07 -5.10 13.13
C HIS A 15 -0.58 -4.52 11.81
N ARG A 16 -0.36 -3.22 11.58
CA ARG A 16 -0.75 -2.60 10.32
C ARG A 16 -0.05 -3.24 9.13
N SER A 17 1.22 -3.61 9.26
CA SER A 17 1.93 -4.34 8.22
C SER A 17 1.36 -5.72 7.94
N GLN A 18 0.90 -6.45 8.96
CA GLN A 18 0.21 -7.73 8.77
C GLN A 18 -1.09 -7.54 7.98
N ASP A 19 -1.87 -6.51 8.31
CA ASP A 19 -3.09 -6.16 7.58
C ASP A 19 -2.78 -5.81 6.12
N LEU A 20 -1.71 -5.03 5.87
CA LEU A 20 -1.25 -4.69 4.52
C LEU A 20 -0.80 -5.94 3.76
N TRP A 21 -0.08 -6.86 4.41
CA TRP A 21 0.34 -8.12 3.81
C TRP A 21 -0.85 -8.97 3.37
N GLN A 22 -1.88 -9.09 4.22
CA GLN A 22 -3.11 -9.81 3.87
C GLN A 22 -3.84 -9.16 2.70
N GLN A 23 -3.95 -7.83 2.69
CA GLN A 23 -4.59 -7.09 1.60
C GLN A 23 -3.84 -7.26 0.28
N VAL A 24 -2.51 -7.19 0.28
CA VAL A 24 -1.68 -7.46 -0.90
C VAL A 24 -1.86 -8.91 -1.36
N GLY A 25 -1.84 -9.88 -0.44
CA GLY A 25 -2.07 -11.29 -0.75
C GLY A 25 -3.44 -11.56 -1.39
N HIS A 26 -4.49 -10.92 -0.88
CA HIS A 26 -5.82 -10.98 -1.46
C HIS A 26 -5.85 -10.35 -2.86
N LEU A 27 -5.26 -9.16 -3.02
CA LEU A 27 -5.22 -8.46 -4.31
C LEU A 27 -4.44 -9.25 -5.37
N LEU A 28 -3.31 -9.87 -4.99
CA LEU A 28 -2.55 -10.76 -5.86
C LEU A 28 -3.41 -11.96 -6.26
N SER A 29 -4.06 -12.62 -5.31
CA SER A 29 -4.95 -13.76 -5.60
C SER A 29 -6.07 -13.38 -6.56
N GLU A 30 -6.72 -12.24 -6.32
CA GLU A 30 -7.78 -11.71 -7.18
C GLU A 30 -7.30 -11.40 -8.60
N SER A 31 -6.09 -10.87 -8.74
CA SER A 31 -5.47 -10.61 -10.05
C SER A 31 -5.11 -11.88 -10.82
N GLN A 32 -4.83 -12.98 -10.12
CA GLN A 32 -4.44 -14.27 -10.71
C GLN A 32 -5.64 -15.11 -11.13
N LEU A 33 -6.86 -14.77 -10.69
CA LEU A 33 -8.10 -15.42 -11.14
C LEU A 33 -8.36 -15.08 -12.61
N LYS A 34 -7.68 -15.83 -13.49
CA LYS A 34 -7.71 -15.69 -14.94
C LYS A 34 -9.07 -16.12 -15.51
N GLY A 35 -9.67 -15.18 -16.22
CA GLY A 35 -10.82 -15.35 -17.10
C GLY A 35 -11.29 -13.96 -17.54
N ALA A 36 -10.58 -13.35 -18.49
CA ALA A 36 -10.80 -12.00 -19.00
C ALA A 36 -11.19 -10.99 -17.91
N LEU A 37 -10.20 -10.60 -17.09
CA LEU A 37 -10.37 -9.59 -16.06
C LEU A 37 -10.88 -8.31 -16.75
N ASP A 38 -12.18 -8.02 -16.57
CA ASP A 38 -12.86 -6.92 -17.25
C ASP A 38 -12.10 -5.61 -17.03
N VAL A 39 -12.19 -4.67 -17.98
CA VAL A 39 -11.49 -3.39 -17.89
C VAL A 39 -11.80 -2.67 -16.57
N ASN A 40 -13.03 -2.78 -16.06
CA ASN A 40 -13.40 -2.17 -14.78
C ASN A 40 -12.71 -2.86 -13.60
N LYS A 41 -12.61 -4.19 -13.61
CA LYS A 41 -11.89 -4.94 -12.58
C LYS A 41 -10.39 -4.64 -12.60
N ARG A 42 -9.78 -4.49 -13.78
CA ARG A 42 -8.37 -4.09 -13.90
C ARG A 42 -8.12 -2.69 -13.36
N ARG A 43 -9.00 -1.73 -13.67
CA ARG A 43 -8.95 -0.38 -13.10
C ARG A 43 -9.09 -0.40 -11.58
N ASP A 44 -10.01 -1.21 -11.06
CA ASP A 44 -10.23 -1.33 -9.63
C ASP A 44 -9.02 -1.96 -8.90
N ILE A 45 -8.44 -3.04 -9.44
CA ILE A 45 -7.21 -3.62 -8.89
C ILE A 45 -6.06 -2.59 -8.95
N PHE A 46 -5.93 -1.84 -10.05
CA PHE A 46 -4.92 -0.79 -10.17
C PHE A 46 -5.09 0.34 -9.15
N GLN A 47 -6.32 0.80 -8.92
CA GLN A 47 -6.63 1.79 -7.87
C GLN A 47 -6.27 1.26 -6.48
N ARG A 48 -6.61 0.01 -6.19
CA ARG A 48 -6.24 -0.65 -4.92
C ARG A 48 -4.72 -0.80 -4.76
N CYS A 49 -3.97 -1.07 -5.84
CA CYS A 49 -2.50 -1.04 -5.80
C CYS A 49 -1.95 0.32 -5.38
N ILE A 50 -2.50 1.42 -5.94
CA ILE A 50 -2.07 2.79 -5.59
C ILE A 50 -2.36 3.08 -4.12
N GLN A 51 -3.57 2.73 -3.66
CA GLN A 51 -3.99 2.93 -2.27
C GLN A 51 -3.07 2.18 -1.31
N LEU A 52 -2.87 0.87 -1.52
CA LEU A 52 -2.02 0.05 -0.66
C LEU A 52 -0.56 0.52 -0.68
N LYS A 53 -0.04 1.00 -1.81
CA LYS A 53 1.30 1.56 -1.90
C LYS A 53 1.44 2.84 -1.06
N SER A 54 0.41 3.70 -1.05
CA SER A 54 0.37 4.89 -0.19
C SER A 54 0.36 4.50 1.29
N GLU A 55 -0.49 3.54 1.67
CA GLU A 55 -0.58 3.08 3.07
C GLU A 55 0.71 2.42 3.56
N ILE A 56 1.39 1.64 2.70
CA ILE A 56 2.71 1.08 2.99
C ILE A 56 3.74 2.20 3.20
N ALA A 57 3.71 3.25 2.38
CA ALA A 57 4.62 4.39 2.53
C ALA A 57 4.38 5.16 3.84
N GLU A 58 3.12 5.35 4.21
CA GLU A 58 2.73 5.96 5.48
C GLU A 58 3.16 5.10 6.67
N ASN A 59 2.92 3.78 6.61
CA ASN A 59 3.33 2.86 7.66
C ASN A 59 4.86 2.80 7.80
N ARG A 60 5.60 2.84 6.68
CA ARG A 60 7.07 2.92 6.68
C ARG A 60 7.57 4.25 7.26
N LYS A 61 6.89 5.36 6.98
CA LYS A 61 7.20 6.66 7.59
C LYS A 61 6.97 6.62 9.10
N ALA A 62 5.86 6.02 9.55
CA ALA A 62 5.59 5.80 10.96
C ALA A 62 6.69 4.97 11.61
N LEU A 63 7.02 3.80 11.02
CA LEU A 63 8.12 2.93 11.46
C LEU A 63 9.43 3.71 11.60
N LYS A 64 9.83 4.46 10.57
CA LYS A 64 11.08 5.23 10.57
C LYS A 64 11.15 6.19 11.75
N ASN A 65 10.05 6.86 12.06
CA ASN A 65 9.96 7.85 13.13
C ASN A 65 9.91 7.24 14.54
N LEU A 66 9.68 5.93 14.68
CA LEU A 66 9.63 5.27 15.99
C LEU A 66 11.01 5.18 16.63
N ASN A 67 11.10 5.64 17.88
CA ASN A 67 12.27 5.49 18.73
C ASN A 67 11.99 4.54 19.88
N LYS A 68 13.05 3.88 20.38
CA LYS A 68 12.95 2.94 21.52
C LYS A 68 12.35 3.59 22.76
N GLY A 69 12.52 4.91 22.93
CA GLY A 69 11.97 5.68 24.05
C GLY A 69 10.46 5.92 23.97
N ASP A 70 9.84 5.70 22.81
CA ASP A 70 8.38 5.85 22.63
C ASP A 70 7.62 4.61 23.13
N GLU A 71 8.33 3.52 23.41
CA GLU A 71 7.74 2.27 23.89
C GLU A 71 7.38 2.36 25.38
N PRO A 72 6.15 1.98 25.77
CA PRO A 72 5.69 2.04 27.16
C PRO A 72 6.39 1.03 28.08
N ALA A 73 7.09 0.05 27.50
CA ALA A 73 7.90 -0.93 28.23
C ALA A 73 9.12 -1.31 27.39
N PRO A 74 10.20 -1.82 28.01
CA PRO A 74 11.36 -2.30 27.28
C PRO A 74 10.97 -3.39 26.27
N VAL A 75 11.19 -3.11 24.98
CA VAL A 75 10.98 -4.07 23.91
C VAL A 75 12.31 -4.76 23.60
N GLY A 76 12.35 -6.08 23.81
CA GLY A 76 13.48 -6.92 23.38
C GLY A 76 13.64 -6.91 21.86
N ASN A 77 14.88 -6.92 21.39
CA ASN A 77 15.23 -6.96 19.97
C ASN A 77 14.57 -5.84 19.15
N TYR A 78 14.34 -4.65 19.74
CA TYR A 78 13.63 -3.54 19.10
C TYR A 78 14.19 -3.19 17.71
N ASN A 79 15.52 -3.03 17.59
CA ASN A 79 16.17 -2.68 16.32
C ASN A 79 15.97 -3.77 15.26
N GLN A 80 16.18 -5.04 15.63
CA GLN A 80 15.97 -6.17 14.72
C GLN A 80 14.51 -6.22 14.24
N ARG A 81 13.55 -6.10 15.16
CA ARG A 81 12.12 -6.10 14.83
C ARG A 81 11.73 -4.94 13.91
N LYS A 82 12.37 -3.78 14.07
CA LYS A 82 12.17 -2.61 13.23
C LYS A 82 12.72 -2.85 11.82
N GLU A 83 13.90 -3.44 11.71
CA GLU A 83 14.53 -3.78 10.43
C GLU A 83 13.75 -4.89 9.69
N ASP A 84 13.33 -5.94 10.38
CA ASP A 84 12.50 -7.01 9.82
C ASP A 84 11.20 -6.44 9.23
N GLU A 85 10.60 -5.48 9.92
CA GLU A 85 9.38 -4.80 9.48
C GLU A 85 9.64 -3.92 8.25
N GLU A 86 10.76 -3.21 8.20
CA GLU A 86 11.14 -2.46 7.00
C GLU A 86 11.33 -3.38 5.78
N ASN A 87 11.97 -4.52 5.97
CA ASN A 87 12.17 -5.53 4.93
C ASN A 87 10.83 -6.10 4.41
N ILE A 88 9.85 -6.31 5.29
CA ILE A 88 8.50 -6.76 4.89
C ILE A 88 7.82 -5.68 4.04
N LEU A 89 7.82 -4.43 4.49
CA LEU A 89 7.19 -3.33 3.76
C LEU A 89 7.86 -3.07 2.39
N GLU A 90 9.17 -3.25 2.29
CA GLU A 90 9.88 -3.17 1.01
C GLU A 90 9.44 -4.27 0.04
N LYS A 91 9.35 -5.53 0.51
CA LYS A 91 8.87 -6.65 -0.31
C LYS A 91 7.45 -6.42 -0.81
N LEU A 92 6.55 -5.97 0.06
CA LEU A 92 5.17 -5.63 -0.32
C LEU A 92 5.11 -4.53 -1.40
N THR A 93 5.95 -3.50 -1.25
CA THR A 93 6.04 -2.41 -2.24
C THR A 93 6.44 -2.94 -3.61
N LYS A 94 7.45 -3.83 -3.67
CA LYS A 94 7.91 -4.45 -4.93
C LYS A 94 6.81 -5.30 -5.57
N GLN A 95 6.14 -6.14 -4.79
CA GLN A 95 5.03 -6.98 -5.28
C GLN A 95 3.88 -6.15 -5.88
N LEU A 96 3.48 -5.05 -5.21
CA LEU A 96 2.46 -4.16 -5.75
C LEU A 96 2.91 -3.44 -7.02
N GLN A 97 4.18 -3.07 -7.12
CA GLN A 97 4.73 -2.44 -8.30
C GLN A 97 4.76 -3.40 -9.49
N GLU A 98 5.17 -4.64 -9.28
CA GLU A 98 5.12 -5.69 -10.30
C GLU A 98 3.69 -5.92 -10.78
N LEU A 99 2.74 -6.10 -9.84
CA LEU A 99 1.33 -6.28 -10.16
C LEU A 99 0.76 -5.11 -10.97
N ALA A 100 1.02 -3.87 -10.54
CA ALA A 100 0.55 -2.68 -11.24
C ALA A 100 1.16 -2.56 -12.65
N SER A 101 2.41 -2.99 -12.82
CA SER A 101 3.09 -3.01 -14.12
C SER A 101 2.48 -4.05 -15.06
N THR A 102 2.16 -5.25 -14.56
CA THR A 102 1.47 -6.30 -15.32
C THR A 102 0.09 -5.80 -15.79
N ILE A 103 -0.70 -5.21 -14.90
CA ILE A 103 -2.04 -4.71 -15.23
C ILE A 103 -1.99 -3.54 -16.23
N SER A 104 -1.01 -2.64 -16.08
CA SER A 104 -0.84 -1.49 -16.97
C SER A 104 -0.34 -1.89 -18.36
N GLY A 105 0.56 -2.87 -18.45
CA GLY A 105 1.10 -3.38 -19.72
C GLY A 105 0.06 -4.14 -20.55
N GLU A 106 -0.96 -4.71 -19.92
CA GLU A 106 -1.97 -5.51 -20.60
C GLU A 106 -3.08 -4.68 -21.27
N ASN A 107 -3.47 -3.49 -20.78
CA ASN A 107 -4.46 -2.63 -21.47
C ASN A 107 -4.69 -1.23 -20.87
N ILE A 108 -3.67 -0.41 -20.64
CA ILE A 108 -3.93 0.97 -20.19
C ILE A 108 -3.08 1.99 -20.96
N THR A 109 -3.60 2.41 -22.11
CA THR A 109 -3.08 3.52 -22.91
C THR A 109 -3.38 4.92 -22.31
N GLN A 110 -3.92 5.00 -21.09
CA GLN A 110 -4.44 6.27 -20.53
C GLN A 110 -3.94 6.67 -19.13
N TYR A 111 -3.08 5.90 -18.47
CA TYR A 111 -2.47 6.34 -17.21
C TYR A 111 -0.96 6.49 -17.35
N PRO A 112 -0.40 7.70 -17.19
CA PRO A 112 1.02 7.89 -17.34
C PRO A 112 1.75 7.09 -16.26
N PHE A 113 2.77 6.36 -16.71
CA PHE A 113 3.79 5.66 -15.93
C PHE A 113 4.34 6.49 -14.74
N PHE A 114 4.14 7.81 -14.79
CA PHE A 114 4.42 8.81 -13.76
C PHE A 114 3.85 8.48 -12.37
N PHE A 115 2.69 7.83 -12.24
CA PHE A 115 2.14 7.41 -10.94
C PHE A 115 2.91 6.27 -10.27
N LEU A 116 3.68 5.49 -11.04
CA LEU A 116 4.45 4.36 -10.52
C LEU A 116 5.84 4.79 -10.01
N LEU A 117 6.38 5.93 -10.47
CA LEU A 117 7.76 6.34 -10.23
C LEU A 117 8.00 7.22 -9.00
N HIS A 118 6.97 7.81 -8.38
CA HIS A 118 7.17 8.76 -7.28
C HIS A 118 6.52 8.33 -5.96
N PRO A 119 7.29 8.23 -4.85
CA PRO A 119 6.78 7.97 -3.51
C PRO A 119 6.18 9.22 -2.83
N ARG A 120 5.96 10.31 -3.57
CA ARG A 120 5.29 11.51 -3.05
C ARG A 120 3.94 11.65 -3.72
N GLY A 121 2.89 11.41 -2.93
CA GLY A 121 1.50 11.55 -3.33
C GLY A 121 1.25 12.89 -4.00
N LEU A 122 0.87 12.85 -5.27
CA LEU A 122 0.21 13.97 -5.92
C LEU A 122 -1.29 13.79 -5.71
N SER A 123 -1.88 14.72 -4.96
CA SER A 123 -3.32 14.91 -4.87
C SER A 123 -3.84 15.26 -6.28
N LEU A 124 -4.51 14.31 -6.93
CA LEU A 124 -5.37 14.60 -8.07
C LEU A 124 -6.69 15.16 -7.51
N ARG A 125 -6.76 16.48 -7.35
CA ARG A 125 -8.04 17.17 -7.33
C ARG A 125 -8.65 17.02 -8.71
N ASN A 126 -9.85 16.46 -8.75
CA ASN A 126 -10.67 16.33 -9.95
C ASN A 126 -10.85 17.72 -10.61
N THR A 127 -10.36 17.87 -11.83
CA THR A 127 -10.92 18.83 -12.79
C THR A 127 -11.55 17.99 -13.90
N ILE A 128 -12.78 17.58 -13.66
CA ILE A 128 -13.74 17.26 -14.72
C ILE A 128 -14.77 18.40 -14.64
N GLU A 129 -14.47 19.51 -15.30
CA GLU A 129 -15.48 20.45 -15.80
C GLU A 129 -15.43 20.28 -17.31
N ALA A 130 -16.32 19.44 -17.84
CA ALA A 130 -17.55 19.87 -18.50
C ALA A 130 -17.30 20.17 -19.98
N GLU A 131 -17.14 19.11 -20.76
CA GLU A 131 -17.38 19.12 -22.20
C GLU A 131 -18.69 18.36 -22.48
N GLU A 132 -19.81 19.09 -22.40
CA GLU A 132 -21.07 18.92 -23.13
C GLU A 132 -21.57 20.36 -23.34
N GLY A 133 -21.69 20.97 -24.51
CA GLY A 133 -22.02 20.45 -25.84
C GLY A 133 -23.43 20.94 -26.20
N VAL A 134 -23.58 22.07 -26.89
CA VAL A 134 -24.80 22.38 -27.67
C VAL A 134 -24.41 23.19 -28.92
N VAL A 135 -24.63 22.53 -30.07
CA VAL A 135 -24.94 22.99 -31.44
C VAL A 135 -24.77 24.47 -31.76
#